data_AF-A0A0X3NQI4-F1
#
_entry.id   AF-A0A0X3NQI4-F1
#
_cell.length_a   1.000
_cell.length_b   1.000
_cell.length_c   1.000
_cell.angle_alpha   90.00
_cell.angle_beta   90.00
_cell.angle_gamma   90.00
#
_symmetry.space_group_name_H-M   'P 1'
#
loop_
_entity.id
_entity.type
_entity.pdbx_description
1 polymer ?
#
loop_
_entity_poly.entity_id
_entity_poly.type
_entity_poly.pdbx_seq_one_letter_code
_entity_poly.pdbx_strand_id
1 'polypeptide(L)'
;MALFARVLSQLANFVVSISQQQLTKPPPPVLDALHLRHAYAAWSATLTDPDLLDQLHWSDRHTMFADYGLHTDAVVLTRPPVSGTGSAPEAPPQKRRHVTAEPRYQYITSALGYGSLFPLLLRILPPDSPRLPALLDAMSRADLLSSPHGLRSLSVNSPYYRRPNTEHDPPYWRGAIWLNINYLALQSLRHYARNPGTPFPVAQRAEDLSRNLTASLLSTVLGEFNRTGYLWEQYDDKTGFGQRAHPFSGWTALISLVMPYDSVV
;
A
#
# COMPACT_ATOMS: atom_id res chain seq x y z
N MET A 1 -11.56 4.19 4.34
CA MET A 1 -12.96 4.29 4.83
C MET A 1 -13.72 2.97 4.71
N ALA A 2 -13.69 2.27 3.58
CA ALA A 2 -14.33 0.96 3.41
C ALA A 2 -14.02 -0.04 4.53
N LEU A 3 -12.72 -0.27 4.82
CA LEU A 3 -12.29 -1.16 5.91
C LEU A 3 -12.82 -0.71 7.29
N PHE A 4 -12.80 0.59 7.57
CA PHE A 4 -13.27 1.16 8.83
C PHE A 4 -14.77 0.91 9.02
N ALA A 5 -15.58 1.20 8.00
CA ALA A 5 -17.02 0.94 8.03
C ALA A 5 -17.32 -0.56 8.22
N ARG A 6 -16.59 -1.44 7.51
CA ARG A 6 -16.71 -2.90 7.67
C ARG A 6 -16.41 -3.35 9.10
N VAL A 7 -15.31 -2.88 9.68
CA VAL A 7 -14.89 -3.24 11.06
C VAL A 7 -15.91 -2.74 12.08
N LEU A 8 -16.35 -1.48 11.98
CA LEU A 8 -17.33 -0.94 12.92
C LEU A 8 -18.69 -1.61 12.79
N SER A 9 -19.13 -1.96 11.58
CA SER A 9 -20.35 -2.74 11.38
C SER A 9 -20.26 -4.11 12.07
N GLN A 10 -19.12 -4.81 11.95
CA GLN A 10 -18.89 -6.10 12.62
C GLN A 10 -18.82 -5.98 14.14
N LEU A 11 -18.17 -4.94 14.67
CA LEU A 11 -18.11 -4.70 16.11
C LEU A 11 -19.49 -4.37 16.68
N ALA A 12 -20.27 -3.52 16.00
CA ALA A 12 -21.64 -3.20 16.41
C ALA A 12 -22.54 -4.45 16.37
N ASN A 13 -22.40 -5.30 15.34
CA ASN A 13 -23.06 -6.60 15.27
C ASN A 13 -22.73 -7.50 16.48
N PHE A 14 -21.46 -7.60 16.84
CA PHE A 14 -21.02 -8.39 17.99
C PHE A 14 -21.64 -7.89 19.29
N VAL A 15 -21.61 -6.57 19.55
CA VAL A 15 -22.21 -5.97 20.75
C VAL A 15 -23.72 -6.24 20.85
N VAL A 16 -24.45 -6.12 19.73
CA VAL A 16 -25.89 -6.45 19.68
C VAL A 16 -26.12 -7.94 20.00
N SER A 17 -25.31 -8.84 19.45
CA SER A 17 -25.45 -10.29 19.66
C SER A 17 -25.25 -10.70 21.12
N ILE A 18 -24.26 -10.11 21.80
CA ILE A 18 -24.00 -10.38 23.23
C ILE A 18 -25.11 -9.80 24.09
N SER A 19 -25.59 -8.60 23.77
CA SER A 19 -26.64 -7.93 24.51
C SER A 19 -27.98 -8.69 24.45
N GLN A 20 -28.27 -9.37 23.33
CA GLN A 20 -29.44 -10.25 23.19
C GLN A 20 -29.32 -11.56 23.97
N GLN A 21 -28.09 -12.04 24.22
CA GLN A 21 -27.82 -13.29 24.95
C GLN A 21 -27.73 -13.11 26.48
N GLN A 22 -27.48 -11.91 26.99
CA GLN A 22 -27.18 -11.65 28.42
C GLN A 22 -28.30 -10.97 29.23
N LEU A 23 -29.57 -11.05 28.82
CA LEU A 23 -30.63 -10.30 29.52
C LEU A 23 -30.92 -10.80 30.96
N THR A 24 -30.35 -10.06 31.93
CA THR A 24 -31.00 -9.72 33.22
C THR A 24 -31.09 -8.19 33.45
N LYS A 25 -30.46 -7.33 32.63
CA LYS A 25 -30.58 -5.86 32.71
C LYS A 25 -30.54 -5.19 31.33
N PRO A 26 -31.26 -4.06 31.13
CA PRO A 26 -31.24 -3.31 29.88
C PRO A 26 -29.85 -2.68 29.64
N PRO A 27 -29.41 -2.57 28.37
CA PRO A 27 -28.11 -1.99 28.03
C PRO A 27 -28.05 -0.49 28.39
N PRO A 28 -26.87 0.04 28.78
CA PRO A 28 -26.71 1.45 29.14
C PRO A 28 -26.96 2.38 27.94
N PRO A 29 -27.43 3.62 28.16
CA PRO A 29 -27.95 4.53 27.12
C PRO A 29 -26.87 5.19 26.23
N VAL A 30 -25.60 4.81 26.33
CA VAL A 30 -24.49 5.63 25.83
C VAL A 30 -24.15 5.37 24.35
N LEU A 31 -24.63 4.29 23.73
CA LEU A 31 -24.52 4.08 22.27
C LEU A 31 -25.63 3.17 21.78
N ASP A 32 -26.47 3.67 20.87
CA ASP A 32 -27.37 2.80 20.12
C ASP A 32 -26.57 1.96 19.12
N ALA A 33 -26.07 0.82 19.60
CA ALA A 33 -25.31 -0.14 18.80
C ALA A 33 -26.11 -0.65 17.60
N LEU A 34 -27.44 -0.64 17.67
CA LEU A 34 -28.31 -1.03 16.57
C LEU A 34 -28.26 0.02 15.45
N HIS A 35 -28.35 1.30 15.80
CA HIS A 35 -28.19 2.41 14.86
C HIS A 35 -26.81 2.41 14.20
N LEU A 36 -25.74 2.27 15.01
CA LEU A 36 -24.37 2.20 14.47
C LEU A 36 -24.18 1.02 13.53
N ARG A 37 -24.71 -0.15 13.89
CA ARG A 37 -24.68 -1.33 13.03
C ARG A 37 -25.26 -1.01 11.66
N HIS A 38 -26.45 -0.40 11.61
CA HIS A 38 -27.13 -0.07 10.36
C HIS A 38 -26.38 0.98 9.55
N ALA A 39 -25.94 2.07 10.18
CA ALA A 39 -25.20 3.14 9.51
C ALA A 39 -23.88 2.64 8.89
N TYR A 40 -23.07 1.91 9.67
CA TYR A 40 -21.80 1.39 9.17
C TYR A 40 -21.96 0.21 8.21
N ALA A 41 -23.03 -0.57 8.31
CA ALA A 41 -23.35 -1.58 7.29
C ALA A 41 -23.66 -0.92 5.94
N ALA A 42 -24.47 0.15 5.94
CA ALA A 42 -24.78 0.91 4.72
C ALA A 42 -23.51 1.53 4.10
N TRP A 43 -22.69 2.20 4.90
CA TRP A 43 -21.41 2.74 4.42
C TRP A 43 -20.46 1.65 3.94
N SER A 44 -20.39 0.51 4.63
CA SER A 44 -19.58 -0.61 4.17
C SER A 44 -20.07 -1.09 2.80
N ALA A 45 -21.38 -1.30 2.63
CA ALA A 45 -21.95 -1.77 1.37
C ALA A 45 -21.63 -0.80 0.21
N THR A 46 -21.82 0.51 0.41
CA THR A 46 -21.48 1.52 -0.62
C THR A 46 -19.98 1.57 -0.91
N LEU A 47 -19.12 1.56 0.12
CA LEU A 47 -17.68 1.73 -0.05
C LEU A 47 -16.95 0.46 -0.50
N THR A 48 -17.61 -0.69 -0.48
CA THR A 48 -17.11 -1.96 -1.03
C THR A 48 -17.81 -2.37 -2.32
N ASP A 49 -18.69 -1.52 -2.86
CA ASP A 49 -19.34 -1.74 -4.16
C ASP A 49 -18.26 -1.77 -5.26
N PRO A 50 -18.06 -2.90 -5.96
CA PRO A 50 -17.03 -3.03 -6.98
C PRO A 50 -17.29 -2.12 -8.19
N ASP A 51 -18.54 -1.86 -8.54
CA ASP A 51 -18.88 -1.05 -9.72
C ASP A 51 -18.59 0.43 -9.44
N LEU A 52 -18.93 0.89 -8.24
CA LEU A 52 -18.59 2.26 -7.81
C LEU A 52 -17.08 2.44 -7.68
N LEU A 53 -16.36 1.45 -7.14
CA LEU A 53 -14.91 1.49 -7.02
C LEU A 53 -14.26 1.56 -8.41
N ASP A 54 -14.72 0.74 -9.36
CA ASP A 54 -14.22 0.75 -10.73
C ASP A 54 -14.53 2.09 -11.41
N GLN A 55 -15.76 2.59 -11.28
CA GLN A 55 -16.18 3.87 -11.84
C GLN A 55 -15.28 5.04 -11.39
N LEU A 56 -14.89 5.05 -10.11
CA LEU A 56 -14.16 6.17 -9.51
C LEU A 56 -12.64 6.06 -9.64
N HIS A 57 -12.09 4.83 -9.69
CA HIS A 57 -10.66 4.62 -9.51
C HIS A 57 -10.02 3.68 -10.53
N TRP A 58 -10.78 2.92 -11.32
CA TRP A 58 -10.20 2.00 -12.29
C TRP A 58 -9.94 2.68 -13.63
N SER A 59 -8.70 2.58 -14.11
CA SER A 59 -8.34 3.02 -15.47
C SER A 59 -8.31 1.81 -16.40
N ASP A 60 -9.33 1.65 -17.25
CA ASP A 60 -9.35 0.57 -18.25
C ASP A 60 -8.16 0.62 -19.20
N ARG A 61 -7.74 1.82 -19.62
CA ARG A 61 -6.61 2.02 -20.52
C ARG A 61 -5.28 1.50 -19.95
N HIS A 62 -5.10 1.59 -18.63
CA HIS A 62 -3.83 1.25 -17.98
C HIS A 62 -3.94 0.00 -17.09
N THR A 63 -5.14 -0.59 -17.01
CA THR A 63 -5.45 -1.79 -16.22
C THR A 63 -4.97 -1.69 -14.77
N MET A 64 -5.28 -0.57 -14.10
CA MET A 64 -4.87 -0.32 -12.71
C MET A 64 -5.85 0.59 -11.98
N PHE A 65 -5.87 0.48 -10.65
CA PHE A 65 -6.46 1.51 -9.79
C PHE A 65 -5.51 2.71 -9.67
N ALA A 66 -6.05 3.91 -9.76
CA ALA A 66 -5.31 5.16 -9.68
C ALA A 66 -6.12 6.25 -8.99
N ASP A 67 -5.40 7.22 -8.43
CA ASP A 67 -6.00 8.50 -8.05
C ASP A 67 -6.41 9.27 -9.30
N TYR A 68 -7.40 10.16 -9.16
CA TYR A 68 -7.87 11.04 -10.23
C TYR A 68 -7.74 12.49 -9.80
N GLY A 69 -7.24 13.35 -10.68
CA GLY A 69 -7.12 14.77 -10.38
C GLY A 69 -6.49 15.58 -11.51
N LEU A 70 -6.33 16.89 -11.27
CA LEU A 70 -5.65 17.81 -12.17
C LEU A 70 -4.13 17.53 -12.14
N HIS A 71 -3.62 16.82 -13.14
CA HIS A 71 -2.27 16.26 -13.11
C HIS A 71 -1.48 16.47 -14.40
N THR A 72 -0.15 16.55 -14.29
CA THR A 72 0.84 16.46 -15.38
C THR A 72 2.12 15.85 -14.85
N ASP A 73 2.70 14.90 -15.60
CA ASP A 73 4.03 14.36 -15.31
C ASP A 73 5.16 15.29 -15.80
N ALA A 74 4.80 16.31 -16.58
CA ALA A 74 5.74 17.29 -17.15
C ALA A 74 6.17 18.31 -16.09
N VAL A 75 6.89 17.83 -15.08
CA VAL A 75 7.38 18.60 -13.95
C VAL A 75 8.85 18.30 -13.70
N VAL A 76 9.65 19.34 -13.46
CA VAL A 76 11.09 19.21 -13.20
C VAL A 76 11.50 20.13 -12.06
N LEU A 77 12.53 19.75 -11.30
CA LEU A 77 13.15 20.60 -10.30
C LEU A 77 14.28 21.40 -10.96
N THR A 78 14.08 22.71 -11.14
CA THR A 78 15.07 23.60 -11.77
C THR A 78 15.61 24.59 -10.75
N ARG A 79 16.89 24.96 -10.90
CA ARG A 79 17.49 26.05 -10.12
C ARG A 79 17.22 27.36 -10.86
N PRO A 80 16.57 28.35 -10.24
CA PRO A 80 16.35 29.63 -10.90
C PRO A 80 17.69 30.36 -11.13
N PRO A 81 17.75 31.29 -12.09
CA PRO A 81 18.94 32.12 -12.31
C PRO A 81 19.32 32.89 -11.05
N VAL A 82 20.62 33.12 -10.85
CA VAL A 82 21.12 33.97 -9.76
C VAL A 82 20.85 35.43 -10.14
N SER A 83 20.01 36.11 -9.38
CA SER A 83 19.72 37.53 -9.56
C SER A 83 20.61 38.36 -8.64
N GLY A 84 21.80 38.78 -9.11
CA GLY A 84 22.65 39.69 -8.34
C GLY A 84 23.98 40.03 -8.99
N THR A 85 24.27 41.33 -9.12
CA THR A 85 25.59 41.91 -9.47
C THR A 85 26.47 42.14 -8.23
N GLY A 86 26.18 41.47 -7.11
CA GLY A 86 26.80 41.70 -5.81
C GLY A 86 28.10 40.91 -5.60
N SER A 87 29.07 41.53 -4.93
CA SER A 87 30.43 41.02 -4.68
C SER A 87 30.55 40.03 -3.51
N ALA A 88 29.47 39.35 -3.11
CA ALA A 88 29.48 38.36 -2.03
C ALA A 88 28.98 37.00 -2.53
N PRO A 89 29.57 35.88 -2.09
CA PRO A 89 29.07 34.56 -2.44
C PRO A 89 27.75 34.29 -1.69
N GLU A 90 26.62 34.65 -2.31
CA GLU A 90 25.31 34.17 -1.85
C GLU A 90 25.19 32.67 -2.11
N ALA A 91 24.56 31.95 -1.18
CA ALA A 91 24.23 30.54 -1.37
C ALA A 91 23.36 30.40 -2.64
N PRO A 92 23.60 29.38 -3.49
CA PRO A 92 22.87 29.25 -4.73
C PRO A 92 21.38 29.04 -4.44
N PRO A 93 20.47 29.64 -5.24
CA PRO A 93 19.04 29.64 -4.93
C PRO A 93 18.50 28.21 -4.94
N GLN A 94 17.55 27.89 -4.06
CA GLN A 94 16.99 26.54 -3.96
C GLN A 94 16.28 26.11 -5.25
N LYS A 95 16.33 24.81 -5.56
CA LYS A 95 15.54 24.26 -6.67
C LYS A 95 14.04 24.44 -6.43
N ARG A 96 13.31 24.84 -7.47
CA ARG A 96 11.85 24.99 -7.47
C ARG A 96 11.23 24.06 -8.51
N ARG A 97 10.00 23.63 -8.27
CA ARG A 97 9.21 22.89 -9.26
C ARG A 97 8.88 23.82 -10.42
N HIS A 98 9.16 23.36 -11.63
CA HIS A 98 8.81 24.01 -12.88
C HIS A 98 7.93 23.06 -13.69
N VAL A 99 6.77 23.55 -14.14
CA VAL A 99 5.79 22.80 -14.93
C VAL A 99 6.04 23.10 -16.40
N THR A 100 6.23 22.07 -17.23
CA THR A 100 6.57 22.22 -18.65
C THR A 100 5.43 21.87 -19.60
N ALA A 101 4.32 21.34 -19.09
CA ALA A 101 3.08 21.19 -19.84
C ALA A 101 1.87 21.36 -18.91
N GLU A 102 0.79 21.96 -19.43
CA GLU A 102 -0.45 22.20 -18.69
C GLU A 102 -1.04 20.91 -18.10
N PRO A 103 -1.48 20.92 -16.83
CA PRO A 103 -2.15 19.78 -16.24
C PRO A 103 -3.58 19.62 -16.78
N ARG A 104 -4.06 18.38 -16.76
CA ARG A 104 -5.43 18.02 -17.13
C ARG A 104 -6.03 17.08 -16.10
N TYR A 105 -7.35 17.09 -15.98
CA TYR A 105 -8.05 16.07 -15.18
C TYR A 105 -7.86 14.70 -15.82
N GLN A 106 -7.18 13.80 -15.11
CA GLN A 106 -6.89 12.45 -15.57
C GLN A 106 -6.58 11.53 -14.38
N TYR A 107 -6.62 10.21 -14.63
CA TYR A 107 -6.02 9.25 -13.73
C TYR A 107 -4.51 9.42 -13.66
N ILE A 108 -3.95 9.38 -12.45
CA ILE A 108 -2.51 9.49 -12.18
C ILE A 108 -1.87 8.10 -12.32
N THR A 109 -1.76 7.62 -13.55
CA THR A 109 -1.29 6.26 -13.85
C THR A 109 0.24 6.11 -13.87
N SER A 110 0.97 7.24 -13.81
CA SER A 110 2.42 7.26 -13.65
C SER A 110 2.88 6.84 -12.25
N ALA A 111 1.96 6.64 -11.30
CA ALA A 111 2.24 6.34 -9.90
C ALA A 111 1.85 4.90 -9.48
N LEU A 112 1.93 3.92 -10.39
CA LEU A 112 1.73 2.51 -10.05
C LEU A 112 2.63 2.12 -8.86
N GLY A 113 2.02 1.71 -7.76
CA GLY A 113 2.70 1.46 -6.49
C GLY A 113 1.74 0.93 -5.44
N TYR A 114 2.10 1.08 -4.16
CA TYR A 114 1.23 0.66 -3.06
C TYR A 114 -0.16 1.28 -3.14
N GLY A 115 -0.28 2.56 -3.54
CA GLY A 115 -1.56 3.25 -3.75
C GLY A 115 -2.53 2.46 -4.62
N SER A 116 -2.05 1.96 -5.77
CA SER A 116 -2.82 1.16 -6.72
C SER A 116 -3.25 -0.20 -6.20
N LEU A 117 -2.58 -0.72 -5.16
CA LEU A 117 -2.88 -2.04 -4.60
C LEU A 117 -3.88 -1.99 -3.44
N PHE A 118 -4.21 -0.82 -2.88
CA PHE A 118 -5.05 -0.72 -1.67
C PHE A 118 -6.36 -1.52 -1.70
N PRO A 119 -7.12 -1.55 -2.81
CA PRO A 119 -8.30 -2.41 -2.91
C PRO A 119 -8.02 -3.90 -2.65
N LEU A 120 -6.89 -4.42 -3.13
CA LEU A 120 -6.42 -5.78 -2.88
C LEU A 120 -5.85 -5.92 -1.47
N LEU A 121 -4.98 -5.00 -1.03
CA LEU A 121 -4.28 -5.05 0.27
C LEU A 121 -5.27 -5.11 1.44
N LEU A 122 -6.37 -4.36 1.34
CA LEU A 122 -7.40 -4.28 2.37
C LEU A 122 -8.54 -5.29 2.17
N ARG A 123 -8.41 -6.19 1.17
CA ARG A 123 -9.41 -7.21 0.81
C ARG A 123 -10.78 -6.59 0.58
N ILE A 124 -10.82 -5.51 -0.20
CA ILE A 124 -12.05 -4.83 -0.61
C ILE A 124 -12.62 -5.51 -1.86
N LEU A 125 -11.74 -5.94 -2.77
CA LEU A 125 -12.16 -6.63 -3.99
C LEU A 125 -12.81 -7.98 -3.67
N PRO A 126 -13.95 -8.31 -4.31
CA PRO A 126 -14.53 -9.64 -4.29
C PRO A 126 -13.52 -10.72 -4.73
N PRO A 127 -13.60 -11.96 -4.20
CA PRO A 127 -12.70 -13.05 -4.55
C PRO A 127 -12.63 -13.38 -6.05
N ASP A 128 -13.72 -13.12 -6.78
CA ASP A 128 -13.91 -13.33 -8.21
C ASP A 128 -13.76 -12.04 -9.04
N SER A 129 -13.27 -10.95 -8.43
CA SER A 129 -13.11 -9.66 -9.12
C SER A 129 -12.25 -9.80 -10.38
N PRO A 130 -12.69 -9.25 -11.53
CA PRO A 130 -11.92 -9.28 -12.78
C PRO A 130 -10.65 -8.43 -12.72
N ARG A 131 -10.45 -7.63 -11.65
CA ARG A 131 -9.29 -6.76 -11.47
C ARG A 131 -8.12 -7.48 -10.80
N LEU A 132 -8.37 -8.58 -10.08
CA LEU A 132 -7.33 -9.34 -9.37
C LEU A 132 -6.19 -9.80 -10.30
N PRO A 133 -6.42 -10.37 -11.50
CA PRO A 133 -5.33 -10.81 -12.37
C PRO A 133 -4.32 -9.70 -12.70
N ALA A 134 -4.79 -8.50 -13.01
CA ALA A 134 -3.93 -7.35 -13.34
C ALA A 134 -3.09 -6.89 -12.14
N LEU A 135 -3.69 -6.88 -10.94
CA LEU A 135 -2.96 -6.52 -9.72
C LEU A 135 -1.90 -7.57 -9.35
N LEU A 136 -2.23 -8.86 -9.50
CA LEU A 136 -1.26 -9.94 -9.29
C LEU A 136 -0.13 -9.91 -10.33
N ASP A 137 -0.43 -9.58 -11.59
CA ASP A 137 0.59 -9.38 -12.62
C ASP A 137 1.58 -8.27 -12.22
N ALA A 138 1.06 -7.10 -11.85
CA ALA A 138 1.87 -5.96 -11.40
C ALA A 138 2.77 -6.30 -10.20
N MET A 139 2.26 -7.07 -9.23
CA MET A 139 3.02 -7.54 -8.06
C MET A 139 4.10 -8.57 -8.42
N SER A 140 3.93 -9.29 -9.51
CA SER A 140 4.85 -10.37 -9.94
C SER A 140 6.00 -9.90 -10.84
N ARG A 141 5.88 -8.70 -11.39
CA ARG A 141 6.76 -8.21 -12.44
C ARG A 141 7.92 -7.41 -11.90
N ALA A 142 9.14 -7.82 -12.27
CA ALA A 142 10.37 -7.18 -11.84
C ALA A 142 10.56 -5.78 -12.43
N ASP A 143 10.03 -5.56 -13.64
CA ASP A 143 9.95 -4.27 -14.33
C ASP A 143 8.83 -3.37 -13.78
N LEU A 144 8.09 -3.83 -12.77
CA LEU A 144 7.09 -3.05 -12.03
C LEU A 144 7.41 -3.07 -10.53
N LEU A 145 6.66 -3.85 -9.74
CA LEU A 145 6.69 -3.80 -8.27
C LEU A 145 7.55 -4.90 -7.62
N SER A 146 7.86 -5.99 -8.31
CA SER A 146 8.54 -7.13 -7.71
C SER A 146 10.06 -6.91 -7.57
N SER A 147 10.62 -7.15 -6.39
CA SER A 147 12.06 -7.22 -6.17
C SER A 147 12.45 -8.48 -5.38
N PRO A 148 13.74 -8.87 -5.41
CA PRO A 148 14.26 -9.93 -4.53
C PRO A 148 14.09 -9.64 -3.03
N HIS A 149 13.74 -8.40 -2.68
CA HIS A 149 13.65 -7.92 -1.30
C HIS A 149 12.23 -7.67 -0.81
N GLY A 150 11.24 -7.78 -1.69
CA GLY A 150 9.82 -7.54 -1.42
C GLY A 150 9.15 -6.74 -2.53
N LEU A 151 7.96 -6.21 -2.26
CA LEU A 151 7.25 -5.32 -3.17
C LEU A 151 7.73 -3.87 -2.98
N ARG A 152 8.07 -3.20 -4.08
CA ARG A 152 8.43 -1.78 -4.13
C ARG A 152 7.24 -0.89 -3.81
N SER A 153 7.51 0.19 -3.08
CA SER A 153 6.51 1.25 -2.83
C SER A 153 6.01 1.93 -4.11
N LEU A 154 6.86 1.96 -5.13
CA LEU A 154 6.56 2.55 -6.43
C LEU A 154 7.26 1.77 -7.54
N SER A 155 6.58 1.59 -8.66
CA SER A 155 7.09 0.91 -9.86
C SER A 155 8.37 1.55 -10.37
N VAL A 156 9.32 0.71 -10.82
CA VAL A 156 10.58 1.18 -11.43
C VAL A 156 10.37 1.99 -12.71
N ASN A 157 9.22 1.80 -13.38
CA ASN A 157 8.85 2.54 -14.59
C ASN A 157 8.22 3.91 -14.29
N SER A 158 7.95 4.23 -13.01
CA SER A 158 7.42 5.54 -12.65
C SER A 158 8.47 6.64 -12.88
N PRO A 159 8.08 7.81 -13.43
CA PRO A 159 9.00 8.96 -13.52
C PRO A 159 9.48 9.42 -12.14
N TYR A 160 8.80 9.05 -11.05
CA TYR A 160 9.14 9.41 -9.69
C TYR A 160 10.01 8.37 -8.97
N TYR A 161 10.27 7.20 -9.55
CA TYR A 161 11.10 6.16 -8.92
C TYR A 161 12.49 6.69 -8.57
N ARG A 162 12.86 6.56 -7.29
CA ARG A 162 14.08 7.09 -6.66
C ARG A 162 14.34 8.59 -6.92
N ARG A 163 13.31 9.37 -7.29
CA ARG A 163 13.44 10.83 -7.44
C ARG A 163 13.16 11.53 -6.11
N PRO A 164 14.00 12.50 -5.70
CA PRO A 164 13.74 13.27 -4.50
C PRO A 164 12.55 14.23 -4.72
N ASN A 165 11.91 14.66 -3.64
CA ASN A 165 10.80 15.61 -3.72
C ASN A 165 11.29 17.06 -3.82
N THR A 166 12.39 17.36 -3.15
CA THR A 166 13.10 18.64 -3.19
C THR A 166 14.61 18.38 -3.32
N GLU A 167 15.44 19.40 -3.18
CA GLU A 167 16.88 19.21 -3.09
C GLU A 167 17.32 18.48 -1.81
N HIS A 168 16.53 18.58 -0.73
CA HIS A 168 16.88 18.07 0.60
C HIS A 168 15.98 16.93 1.07
N ASP A 169 14.90 16.62 0.34
CA ASP A 169 13.97 15.54 0.66
C ASP A 169 14.22 14.32 -0.25
N PRO A 170 15.05 13.35 0.17
CA PRO A 170 15.35 12.16 -0.63
C PRO A 170 14.10 11.29 -0.86
N PRO A 171 14.10 10.42 -1.89
CA PRO A 171 12.98 9.51 -2.15
C PRO A 171 12.66 8.67 -0.92
N TYR A 172 11.38 8.63 -0.54
CA TYR A 172 10.90 7.89 0.62
C TYR A 172 10.01 6.72 0.20
N TRP A 173 8.74 6.99 -0.10
CA TRP A 173 7.78 6.05 -0.69
C TRP A 173 7.88 5.98 -2.23
N ARG A 174 9.11 6.07 -2.76
CA ARG A 174 9.41 6.14 -4.20
C ARG A 174 10.34 5.01 -4.65
N GLY A 175 10.12 3.80 -4.14
CA GLY A 175 10.84 2.59 -4.56
C GLY A 175 11.19 1.64 -3.42
N ALA A 176 11.55 2.18 -2.25
CA ALA A 176 11.96 1.38 -1.09
C ALA A 176 10.90 0.37 -0.64
N ILE A 177 11.36 -0.68 0.05
CA ILE A 177 10.54 -1.77 0.58
C ILE A 177 10.12 -1.47 2.02
N TRP A 178 8.82 -1.55 2.29
CA TRP A 178 8.25 -1.26 3.61
C TRP A 178 7.46 -2.45 4.15
N LEU A 179 7.77 -2.87 5.37
CA LEU A 179 7.24 -4.12 5.90
C LEU A 179 5.75 -4.04 6.24
N ASN A 180 5.24 -2.90 6.70
CA ASN A 180 3.80 -2.71 6.96
C ASN A 180 2.94 -3.03 5.73
N ILE A 181 3.29 -2.48 4.56
CA ILE A 181 2.51 -2.70 3.34
C ILE A 181 2.76 -4.08 2.76
N ASN A 182 4.00 -4.56 2.81
CA ASN A 182 4.33 -5.92 2.38
C ASN A 182 3.63 -7.00 3.22
N TYR A 183 3.46 -6.76 4.52
CA TYR A 183 2.68 -7.62 5.40
C TYR A 183 1.21 -7.66 4.97
N LEU A 184 0.59 -6.50 4.70
CA LEU A 184 -0.79 -6.46 4.18
C LEU A 184 -0.90 -7.20 2.84
N ALA A 185 0.06 -7.02 1.94
CA ALA A 185 0.11 -7.70 0.65
C ALA A 185 0.18 -9.22 0.82
N LEU A 186 1.06 -9.71 1.70
CA LEU A 186 1.17 -11.12 2.00
C LEU A 186 -0.13 -11.68 2.58
N GLN A 187 -0.75 -10.96 3.50
CA GLN A 187 -2.02 -11.35 4.12
C GLN A 187 -3.17 -11.35 3.10
N SER A 188 -3.21 -10.41 2.15
CA SER A 188 -4.20 -10.43 1.07
C SER A 188 -3.96 -11.56 0.08
N LEU A 189 -2.71 -11.84 -0.31
CA LEU A 189 -2.38 -12.94 -1.21
C LEU A 189 -2.81 -14.29 -0.61
N ARG A 190 -2.48 -14.55 0.66
CA ARG A 190 -2.93 -15.76 1.38
C ARG A 190 -4.46 -15.84 1.49
N HIS A 191 -5.15 -14.71 1.60
CA HIS A 191 -6.60 -14.67 1.61
C HIS A 191 -7.17 -15.12 0.26
N TYR A 192 -6.76 -14.49 -0.85
CA TYR A 192 -7.26 -14.84 -2.19
C TYR A 192 -6.82 -16.24 -2.64
N ALA A 193 -5.65 -16.72 -2.21
CA ALA A 193 -5.20 -18.09 -2.48
C ALA A 193 -6.10 -19.16 -1.85
N ARG A 194 -6.69 -18.87 -0.68
CA ARG A 194 -7.47 -19.84 0.12
C ARG A 194 -8.98 -19.61 0.07
N ASN A 195 -9.43 -18.52 -0.56
CA ASN A 195 -10.83 -18.21 -0.63
C ASN A 195 -11.52 -19.10 -1.68
N PRO A 196 -12.54 -19.90 -1.31
CA PRO A 196 -13.24 -20.77 -2.27
C PRO A 196 -13.89 -20.04 -3.44
N GLY A 197 -14.19 -18.74 -3.28
CA GLY A 197 -14.74 -17.91 -4.34
C GLY A 197 -13.70 -17.39 -5.34
N THR A 198 -12.40 -17.56 -5.08
CA THR A 198 -11.36 -17.09 -6.02
C THR A 198 -11.16 -18.11 -7.15
N PRO A 199 -11.23 -17.69 -8.44
CA PRO A 199 -11.00 -18.60 -9.56
C PRO A 199 -9.65 -19.30 -9.46
N PHE A 200 -9.60 -20.59 -9.76
CA PHE A 200 -8.42 -21.44 -9.55
C PHE A 200 -7.10 -20.84 -10.10
N PRO A 201 -7.03 -20.30 -11.33
CA PRO A 201 -5.78 -19.70 -11.83
C PRO A 201 -5.33 -18.47 -11.02
N VAL A 202 -6.28 -17.68 -10.51
CA VAL A 202 -6.02 -16.50 -9.68
C VAL A 202 -5.55 -16.93 -8.29
N ALA A 203 -6.21 -17.92 -7.70
CA ALA A 203 -5.84 -18.48 -6.40
C ALA A 203 -4.43 -19.07 -6.42
N GLN A 204 -4.10 -19.86 -7.46
CA GLN A 204 -2.77 -20.43 -7.64
C GLN A 204 -1.70 -19.34 -7.79
N ARG A 205 -1.98 -18.31 -8.61
CA ARG A 205 -1.07 -17.18 -8.78
C ARG A 205 -0.85 -16.42 -7.46
N ALA A 206 -1.89 -16.23 -6.67
CA ALA A 206 -1.81 -15.58 -5.37
C ALA A 206 -0.98 -16.41 -4.37
N GLU A 207 -1.13 -17.74 -4.38
CA GLU A 207 -0.34 -18.65 -3.53
C GLU A 207 1.15 -18.56 -3.87
N ASP A 208 1.51 -18.66 -5.15
CA ASP A 208 2.90 -18.55 -5.62
C ASP A 208 3.54 -17.22 -5.23
N LEU A 209 2.82 -16.12 -5.44
CA LEU A 209 3.25 -14.79 -5.02
C LEU A 209 3.43 -14.70 -3.51
N SER A 210 2.53 -15.31 -2.72
CA SER A 210 2.63 -15.31 -1.26
C SER A 210 3.88 -16.04 -0.78
N ARG A 211 4.25 -17.17 -1.40
CA ARG A 211 5.46 -17.93 -1.08
C ARG A 211 6.71 -17.15 -1.43
N ASN A 212 6.78 -16.61 -2.64
CA ASN A 212 7.91 -15.80 -3.09
C ASN A 212 8.10 -14.56 -2.22
N LEU A 213 7.01 -13.84 -1.93
CA LEU A 213 7.06 -12.65 -1.08
C LEU A 213 7.51 -12.99 0.35
N THR A 214 7.02 -14.09 0.93
CA THR A 214 7.48 -14.57 2.25
C THR A 214 8.99 -14.79 2.25
N ALA A 215 9.52 -15.52 1.26
CA ALA A 215 10.95 -15.81 1.15
C ALA A 215 11.79 -14.53 1.00
N SER A 216 11.40 -13.61 0.10
CA SER A 216 12.11 -12.35 -0.12
C SER A 216 12.17 -11.49 1.14
N LEU A 217 11.06 -11.37 1.87
CA LEU A 217 11.00 -10.57 3.10
C LEU A 217 11.85 -11.18 4.23
N LEU A 218 11.74 -12.50 4.44
CA LEU A 218 12.54 -13.17 5.48
C LEU A 218 14.04 -13.08 5.18
N SER A 219 14.45 -13.39 3.95
CA SER A 219 15.86 -13.31 3.55
C SER A 219 16.42 -11.91 3.71
N THR A 220 15.63 -10.88 3.38
CA THR A 220 16.09 -9.48 3.45
C THR A 220 16.17 -8.99 4.88
N VAL A 221 15.07 -9.11 5.63
CA VAL A 221 14.99 -8.56 7.00
C VAL A 221 15.92 -9.31 7.94
N LEU A 222 15.93 -10.65 7.90
CA LEU A 222 16.77 -11.46 8.79
C LEU A 222 18.24 -11.41 8.37
N GLY A 223 18.51 -11.38 7.06
CA GLY A 223 19.86 -11.20 6.54
C GLY A 223 20.47 -9.86 6.98
N GLU A 224 19.70 -8.79 6.87
CA GLU A 224 20.14 -7.47 7.30
C GLU A 224 20.25 -7.36 8.82
N PHE A 225 19.32 -7.96 9.56
CA PHE A 225 19.41 -8.07 11.02
C PHE A 225 20.67 -8.82 11.45
N ASN A 226 21.01 -9.93 10.79
CA ASN A 226 22.24 -10.67 11.07
C ASN A 226 23.50 -9.85 10.72
N ARG A 227 23.46 -9.05 9.64
CA ARG A 227 24.58 -8.22 9.20
C ARG A 227 24.83 -7.02 10.11
N THR A 228 23.78 -6.38 10.62
CA THR A 228 23.88 -5.09 11.31
C THR A 228 23.47 -5.12 12.79
N GLY A 229 22.81 -6.18 13.24
CA GLY A 229 22.23 -6.28 14.59
C GLY A 229 20.94 -5.47 14.79
N TYR A 230 20.32 -4.93 13.73
CA TYR A 230 19.18 -4.01 13.84
C TYR A 230 18.08 -4.31 12.81
N LEU A 231 16.84 -4.00 13.20
CA LEU A 231 15.74 -3.82 12.27
C LEU A 231 15.71 -2.38 11.78
N TRP A 232 15.34 -2.18 10.52
CA TRP A 232 15.33 -0.88 9.85
C TRP A 232 13.93 -0.47 9.43
N GLU A 233 13.72 0.84 9.27
CA GLU A 233 12.43 1.44 8.90
C GLU A 233 11.96 1.00 7.51
N GLN A 234 12.89 0.96 6.56
CA GLN A 234 12.69 0.51 5.18
C GLN A 234 13.96 -0.18 4.65
N TYR A 235 13.85 -0.86 3.51
CA TYR A 235 14.97 -1.55 2.85
C TYR A 235 15.14 -1.09 1.40
N ASP A 236 16.39 -1.01 0.91
CA ASP A 236 16.68 -0.69 -0.50
C ASP A 236 16.14 -1.80 -1.41
N ASP A 237 15.45 -1.41 -2.48
CA ASP A 237 14.81 -2.36 -3.39
C ASP A 237 15.77 -3.10 -4.33
N LYS A 238 17.03 -2.66 -4.39
CA LYS A 238 18.09 -3.28 -5.21
C LYS A 238 19.10 -4.06 -4.39
N THR A 239 19.45 -3.58 -3.20
CA THR A 239 20.49 -4.21 -2.36
C THR A 239 19.94 -4.96 -1.15
N GLY A 240 18.70 -4.66 -0.73
CA GLY A 240 18.13 -5.20 0.50
C GLY A 240 18.71 -4.60 1.79
N PHE A 241 19.61 -3.63 1.69
CA PHE A 241 20.19 -2.99 2.88
C PHE A 241 19.15 -2.13 3.59
N GLY A 242 19.21 -2.15 4.91
CA GLY A 242 18.40 -1.31 5.78
C GLY A 242 18.73 0.16 5.57
N GLN A 243 17.70 1.00 5.61
CA GLN A 243 17.83 2.45 5.43
C GLN A 243 17.07 3.20 6.51
N ARG A 244 17.53 4.43 6.78
CA ARG A 244 16.89 5.43 7.66
C ARG A 244 16.89 4.99 9.13
N ALA A 245 15.78 5.14 9.85
CA ALA A 245 15.77 4.94 11.29
C ALA A 245 16.09 3.48 11.66
N HIS A 246 16.96 3.33 12.67
CA HIS A 246 17.27 2.07 13.35
C HIS A 246 17.70 2.35 14.81
N PRO A 247 17.44 1.45 15.77
CA PRO A 247 16.58 0.27 15.64
C PRO A 247 15.12 0.67 15.38
N PHE A 248 14.48 0.00 14.42
CA PHE A 248 13.08 0.21 14.08
C PHE A 248 12.28 -1.08 14.32
N SER A 249 12.07 -1.43 15.58
CA SER A 249 11.11 -2.47 15.98
C SER A 249 9.66 -1.96 15.99
N GLY A 250 9.34 -1.00 15.12
CA GLY A 250 7.97 -0.55 14.84
C GLY A 250 7.25 -1.56 13.94
N TRP A 251 6.70 -1.13 12.81
CA TRP A 251 6.05 -2.08 11.90
C TRP A 251 7.01 -3.14 11.32
N THR A 252 8.34 -2.94 11.39
CA THR A 252 9.29 -3.98 10.94
C THR A 252 9.27 -5.20 11.86
N ALA A 253 8.74 -5.07 13.08
CA ALA A 253 8.47 -6.23 13.96
C ALA A 253 7.41 -7.18 13.38
N LEU A 254 6.60 -6.76 12.40
CA LEU A 254 5.65 -7.63 11.68
C LEU A 254 6.34 -8.81 10.99
N ILE A 255 7.67 -8.81 10.84
CA ILE A 255 8.42 -9.96 10.32
C ILE A 255 8.17 -11.23 11.15
N SER A 256 7.91 -11.07 12.45
CA SER A 256 7.50 -12.16 13.35
C SER A 256 6.17 -12.82 12.95
N LEU A 257 5.27 -12.07 12.31
CA LEU A 257 3.98 -12.56 11.82
C LEU A 257 4.04 -13.04 10.35
N VAL A 258 5.17 -12.80 9.67
CA VAL A 258 5.44 -13.30 8.30
C VAL A 258 5.92 -14.74 8.35
N MET A 259 6.77 -15.06 9.34
CA MET A 259 7.32 -16.40 9.56
C MET A 259 6.20 -17.45 9.66
N PRO A 260 6.26 -18.55 8.89
CA PRO A 260 5.38 -19.69 9.12
C PRO A 260 5.63 -20.25 10.52
N TYR A 261 4.55 -20.56 11.25
CA TYR A 261 4.60 -21.18 12.59
C TYR A 261 5.45 -22.47 12.61
N ASP A 262 5.54 -23.18 11.49
CA ASP A 262 6.24 -24.47 11.38
C ASP A 262 7.75 -24.34 11.07
N SER A 263 8.29 -23.12 10.93
CA SER A 263 9.72 -22.87 10.61
C SER A 263 10.57 -22.54 11.84
N VAL A 264 9.97 -22.59 13.04
CA VAL A 264 10.66 -22.34 14.31
C VAL A 264 10.56 -23.59 15.18
N VAL A 265 11.33 -24.61 14.80
CA VAL A 265 11.73 -25.74 15.66
C VAL A 265 13.17 -26.07 15.37
#